data_AF-A0A7X7AQS4-F1
#
_entry.id   AF-A0A7X7AQS4-F1
#
_cell.length_a   1.000
_cell.length_b   1.000
_cell.length_c   1.000
_cell.angle_alpha   90.00
_cell.angle_beta   90.00
_cell.angle_gamma   90.00
#
_symmetry.space_group_name_H-M   'P 1'
#
loop_
_entity.id
_entity.type
_entity.pdbx_description
1 polymer ?
#
loop_
_entity_poly.entity_id
_entity_poly.type
_entity_poly.pdbx_seq_one_letter_code
_entity_poly.pdbx_strand_id
1 'polypeptide(L)'
;MKKTQEKILAIFLIAIMLTSLVACGGGTDSIVGKWIPVGDSADSFGLSDLEELGVDEDGMVMEFTKDGKVNILINNKPFEDFIAEMLLEFGMSESEAEEAAKEMAFNMTYKVTGDKISMTSDMDGETETVEGTYKISGNNLTMNMDGEAITFKKK
;
A
#
# COMPACT_ATOMS: atom_id res chain seq x y z
N MET A 1 -9.93 55.41 -10.39
CA MET A 1 -9.04 54.46 -9.69
C MET A 1 -9.77 53.19 -9.20
N LYS A 2 -10.62 52.53 -10.03
CA LYS A 2 -11.39 51.34 -9.59
C LYS A 2 -11.16 50.06 -10.41
N LYS A 3 -10.64 50.15 -11.65
CA LYS A 3 -10.44 48.98 -12.54
C LYS A 3 -9.08 48.28 -12.40
N THR A 4 -8.11 48.93 -11.74
CA THR A 4 -6.75 48.39 -11.60
C THR A 4 -6.57 47.51 -10.37
N GLN A 5 -7.40 47.67 -9.32
CA GLN A 5 -7.31 46.86 -8.11
C GLN A 5 -8.00 45.49 -8.25
N GLU A 6 -9.08 45.39 -9.03
CA GLU A 6 -9.76 44.11 -9.30
C GLU A 6 -8.86 43.15 -10.11
N LYS A 7 -8.04 43.67 -11.04
CA LYS A 7 -7.11 42.85 -11.82
C LYS A 7 -5.94 42.30 -10.99
N ILE A 8 -5.50 43.05 -9.97
CA ILE A 8 -4.40 42.62 -9.08
C ILE A 8 -4.90 41.53 -8.12
N LEU A 9 -6.14 41.65 -7.62
CA LEU A 9 -6.72 40.65 -6.73
C LEU A 9 -6.94 39.30 -7.43
N ALA A 10 -7.40 39.30 -8.68
CA ALA A 10 -7.60 38.09 -9.47
C ALA A 10 -6.28 37.37 -9.81
N ILE A 11 -5.21 38.11 -10.08
CA ILE A 11 -3.88 37.53 -10.34
C ILE A 11 -3.28 36.91 -9.06
N PHE A 12 -3.52 37.53 -7.90
CA PHE A 12 -3.07 36.99 -6.61
C PHE A 12 -3.83 35.70 -6.22
N LEU A 13 -5.14 35.64 -6.51
CA LEU A 13 -5.96 34.44 -6.30
C LEU A 13 -5.55 33.27 -7.21
N ILE A 14 -5.21 33.55 -8.47
CA ILE A 14 -4.71 32.53 -9.41
C ILE A 14 -3.29 32.08 -9.03
N ALA A 15 -2.42 32.99 -8.57
CA ALA A 15 -1.08 32.65 -8.12
C ALA A 15 -1.06 31.77 -6.84
N ILE A 16 -2.00 31.98 -5.91
CA ILE A 16 -2.14 31.14 -4.71
C ILE A 16 -2.69 29.74 -5.08
N MET A 17 -3.62 29.63 -6.04
CA MET A 17 -4.07 28.33 -6.56
C MET A 17 -2.97 27.58 -7.32
N LEU A 18 -2.05 28.29 -7.97
CA LEU A 18 -0.94 27.66 -8.70
C LEU A 18 0.18 27.18 -7.76
N THR A 19 0.30 27.72 -6.54
CA THR A 19 1.25 27.21 -5.53
C THR A 19 0.78 25.96 -4.79
N SER A 20 -0.53 25.64 -4.81
CA SER A 20 -1.03 24.32 -4.41
C SER A 20 -0.79 23.24 -5.47
N LEU A 21 -0.40 23.62 -6.69
CA LEU A 21 -0.09 22.71 -7.80
C LEU A 21 1.41 22.35 -7.89
N VAL A 22 2.13 22.38 -6.77
CA VAL A 22 3.35 21.56 -6.66
C VAL A 22 2.94 20.12 -6.35
N ALA A 23 2.16 19.53 -7.26
CA ALA A 23 2.02 18.09 -7.40
C ALA A 23 3.29 17.58 -8.09
N CYS A 24 4.42 17.73 -7.41
CA CYS A 24 5.69 17.15 -7.83
C CYS A 24 5.89 15.89 -7.00
N GLY A 25 5.65 14.72 -7.60
CA GLY A 25 5.99 13.44 -6.98
C GLY A 25 5.06 12.26 -7.25
N GLY A 26 3.92 12.47 -7.90
CA GLY A 26 2.93 11.42 -8.19
C GLY A 26 3.27 10.56 -9.41
N GLY A 27 4.48 10.01 -9.47
CA GLY A 27 4.85 8.96 -10.42
C GLY A 27 4.89 7.61 -9.71
N THR A 28 4.65 6.52 -10.42
CA THR A 28 4.72 5.14 -9.88
C THR A 28 6.03 4.88 -9.12
N ASP A 29 7.13 5.48 -9.55
CA ASP A 29 8.43 5.38 -8.89
C ASP A 29 8.46 5.91 -7.44
N SER A 30 7.51 6.75 -7.01
CA SER A 30 7.56 7.34 -5.66
C SER A 30 7.08 6.38 -4.58
N ILE A 31 6.10 5.52 -4.87
CA ILE A 31 5.59 4.52 -3.92
C ILE A 31 6.39 3.22 -3.94
N VAL A 32 7.13 2.95 -5.02
CA VAL A 32 7.98 1.76 -5.16
C VAL A 32 8.93 1.62 -3.98
N GLY A 33 8.89 0.45 -3.35
CA GLY A 33 9.70 0.14 -2.18
C GLY A 33 9.01 -0.79 -1.21
N LYS A 34 9.66 -1.00 -0.07
CA LYS A 34 9.21 -1.85 1.02
C LYS A 34 8.70 -0.99 2.18
N TRP A 35 7.51 -1.32 2.65
CA TRP A 35 6.77 -0.55 3.64
C TRP A 35 6.21 -1.46 4.71
N ILE A 36 6.37 -1.09 5.97
CA ILE A 36 5.87 -1.82 7.14
C ILE A 36 4.60 -1.09 7.61
N PRO A 37 3.43 -1.75 7.69
CA PRO A 37 2.23 -1.13 8.24
C PRO A 37 2.46 -0.77 9.71
N VAL A 38 1.88 0.35 10.18
CA VAL A 38 2.09 0.84 11.55
C VAL A 38 0.78 1.24 12.22
N GLY A 39 0.75 1.17 13.56
CA GLY A 39 -0.43 1.50 14.36
C GLY A 39 -1.62 0.63 13.98
N ASP A 40 -2.82 1.22 13.99
CA ASP A 40 -4.08 0.54 13.66
C ASP A 40 -4.05 -0.15 12.29
N SER A 41 -3.22 0.33 11.34
CA SER A 41 -3.07 -0.32 10.04
C SER A 41 -2.42 -1.70 10.16
N ALA A 42 -1.46 -1.87 11.06
CA ALA A 42 -0.79 -3.16 11.25
C ALA A 42 -1.78 -4.22 11.77
N ASP A 43 -2.66 -3.82 12.69
CA ASP A 43 -3.73 -4.68 13.21
C ASP A 43 -4.74 -5.05 12.12
N SER A 44 -5.13 -4.10 11.25
CA SER A 44 -6.04 -4.38 10.11
C SER A 44 -5.47 -5.39 9.11
N PHE A 45 -4.15 -5.51 9.00
CA PHE A 45 -3.50 -6.55 8.18
C PHE A 45 -3.27 -7.87 8.94
N GLY A 46 -3.76 -7.99 10.18
CA GLY A 46 -3.66 -9.20 10.99
C GLY A 46 -2.28 -9.40 11.63
N LEU A 47 -1.49 -8.34 11.82
CA LEU A 47 -0.17 -8.47 12.46
C LEU A 47 -0.28 -9.04 13.88
N SER A 48 -1.34 -8.68 14.63
CA SER A 48 -1.59 -9.24 15.96
C SER A 48 -1.73 -10.77 15.96
N ASP A 49 -2.38 -11.32 14.94
CA ASP A 49 -2.56 -12.78 14.82
C ASP A 49 -1.23 -13.46 14.42
N LEU A 50 -0.43 -12.76 13.61
CA LEU A 50 0.90 -13.24 13.20
C LEU A 50 1.94 -13.13 14.31
N GLU A 51 1.82 -12.19 15.24
CA GLU A 51 2.68 -12.10 16.42
C GLU A 51 2.57 -13.36 17.28
N GLU A 52 1.37 -13.93 17.42
CA GLU A 52 1.17 -15.22 18.10
C GLU A 52 1.90 -16.38 17.41
N LEU A 53 2.17 -16.24 16.11
CA LEU A 53 2.94 -17.17 15.28
C LEU A 53 4.44 -16.82 15.22
N GLY A 54 4.90 -15.86 16.02
CA GLY A 54 6.31 -15.48 16.12
C GLY A 54 6.81 -14.52 15.04
N VAL A 55 5.90 -13.77 14.40
CA VAL A 55 6.25 -12.67 13.51
C VAL A 55 6.50 -11.41 14.33
N ASP A 56 7.65 -10.76 14.15
CA ASP A 56 7.96 -9.51 14.85
C ASP A 56 7.14 -8.32 14.31
N GLU A 57 7.12 -7.20 15.04
CA GLU A 57 6.42 -5.95 14.64
C GLU A 57 6.84 -5.41 13.25
N ASP A 58 8.07 -5.71 12.82
CA ASP A 58 8.63 -5.34 11.51
C ASP A 58 8.68 -6.52 10.51
N GLY A 59 8.08 -7.64 10.91
CA GLY A 59 8.04 -8.90 10.18
C GLY A 59 7.13 -8.82 8.96
N MET A 60 6.05 -8.05 9.02
CA MET A 60 5.15 -7.81 7.89
C MET A 60 5.61 -6.65 7.01
N VAL A 61 5.71 -6.88 5.70
CA VAL A 61 6.15 -5.88 4.73
C VAL A 61 5.30 -5.94 3.47
N MET A 62 4.85 -4.77 3.03
CA MET A 62 4.24 -4.53 1.74
C MET A 62 5.31 -4.03 0.76
N GLU A 63 5.60 -4.79 -0.29
CA GLU A 63 6.51 -4.38 -1.35
C GLU A 63 5.74 -3.94 -2.58
N PHE A 64 5.81 -2.65 -2.90
CA PHE A 64 5.30 -2.07 -4.14
C PHE A 64 6.38 -2.15 -5.21
N THR A 65 6.15 -2.93 -6.25
CA THR A 65 7.13 -3.15 -7.32
C THR A 65 6.93 -2.17 -8.46
N LYS A 66 7.96 -2.02 -9.31
CA LYS A 66 7.91 -1.11 -10.48
C LYS A 66 6.94 -1.59 -11.57
N ASP A 67 6.70 -2.89 -11.66
CA ASP A 67 5.77 -3.51 -12.60
C ASP A 67 4.31 -3.46 -12.11
N GLY A 68 4.04 -2.81 -10.97
CA GLY A 68 2.68 -2.59 -10.49
C GLY A 68 2.11 -3.75 -9.68
N LYS A 69 2.96 -4.60 -9.07
CA LYS A 69 2.55 -5.65 -8.13
C LYS A 69 2.74 -5.18 -6.70
N VAL A 70 1.93 -5.74 -5.80
CA VAL A 70 2.11 -5.60 -4.35
C VAL A 70 2.39 -6.99 -3.80
N ASN A 71 3.61 -7.21 -3.29
CA ASN A 71 3.96 -8.46 -2.63
C ASN A 71 3.84 -8.29 -1.11
N ILE A 72 3.25 -9.27 -0.44
CA ILE A 72 3.27 -9.36 1.02
C ILE A 72 4.45 -10.26 1.41
N LEU A 73 5.31 -9.75 2.29
CA LEU A 73 6.41 -10.51 2.87
C LEU A 73 6.21 -10.63 4.38
N ILE A 74 6.33 -11.84 4.91
CA ILE A 74 6.33 -12.14 6.34
C ILE A 74 7.72 -12.67 6.72
N ASN A 75 8.37 -12.04 7.70
CA ASN A 75 9.75 -12.36 8.09
C ASN A 75 10.74 -12.39 6.91
N ASN A 76 10.55 -11.47 5.95
CA ASN A 76 11.28 -11.37 4.67
C ASN A 76 11.08 -12.53 3.68
N LYS A 77 10.12 -13.42 3.90
CA LYS A 77 9.71 -14.45 2.95
C LYS A 77 8.41 -14.06 2.26
N PRO A 78 8.17 -14.47 1.01
CA PRO A 78 6.84 -14.38 0.39
C PRO A 78 5.77 -14.98 1.30
N PHE A 79 4.59 -14.35 1.32
CA PHE A 79 3.46 -14.82 2.14
C PHE A 79 3.10 -16.29 1.86
N GLU A 80 3.09 -16.69 0.59
CA GLU A 80 2.85 -18.10 0.18
C GLU A 80 3.85 -19.06 0.84
N ASP A 81 5.15 -18.77 0.75
CA ASP A 81 6.21 -19.58 1.37
C ASP A 81 6.03 -19.65 2.90
N PHE A 82 5.66 -18.55 3.54
CA PHE A 82 5.41 -18.50 4.98
C PHE A 82 4.23 -19.41 5.38
N ILE A 83 3.12 -19.34 4.65
CA ILE A 83 1.94 -20.18 4.91
C ILE A 83 2.26 -21.65 4.66
N ALA A 84 2.97 -21.98 3.57
CA ALA A 84 3.38 -23.35 3.29
C ALA A 84 4.25 -23.92 4.42
N GLU A 85 5.27 -23.18 4.88
CA GLU A 85 6.13 -23.58 6.00
C GLU A 85 5.32 -23.80 7.29
N MET A 86 4.43 -22.86 7.63
CA MET A 86 3.55 -22.97 8.77
C MET A 86 2.72 -24.26 8.70
N LEU A 87 2.08 -24.53 7.56
CA LEU A 87 1.24 -25.70 7.36
C LEU A 87 2.03 -27.02 7.45
N LEU A 88 3.29 -27.04 7.03
CA LEU A 88 4.19 -28.19 7.23
C LEU A 88 4.48 -28.43 8.71
N GLU A 89 4.68 -27.37 9.50
CA GLU A 89 4.84 -27.48 10.95
C GLU A 89 3.58 -28.02 11.64
N PHE A 90 2.39 -27.71 11.10
CA PHE A 90 1.11 -28.31 11.54
C PHE A 90 0.93 -29.78 11.10
N GLY A 91 1.88 -30.34 10.35
CA GLY A 91 1.92 -31.76 10.00
C GLY A 91 1.26 -32.12 8.67
N MET A 92 0.99 -31.14 7.80
CA MET A 92 0.61 -31.43 6.41
C MET A 92 1.79 -31.96 5.60
N SER A 93 1.50 -32.64 4.49
CA SER A 93 2.54 -32.99 3.53
C SER A 93 2.97 -31.77 2.70
N GLU A 94 4.20 -31.81 2.16
CA GLU A 94 4.75 -30.77 1.29
C GLU A 94 3.80 -30.38 0.16
N SER A 95 3.27 -31.36 -0.57
CA SER A 95 2.35 -31.11 -1.67
C SER A 95 1.01 -30.50 -1.24
N GLU A 96 0.48 -30.88 -0.08
CA GLU A 96 -0.79 -30.33 0.40
C GLU A 96 -0.60 -28.90 0.92
N ALA A 97 0.50 -28.64 1.61
CA ALA A 97 0.83 -27.32 2.11
C ALA A 97 1.08 -26.31 0.98
N GLU A 98 1.81 -26.71 -0.07
CA GLU A 98 2.04 -25.86 -1.24
C GLU A 98 0.75 -25.50 -1.97
N GLU A 99 -0.14 -26.47 -2.21
CA GLU A 99 -1.41 -26.20 -2.88
C GLU A 99 -2.34 -25.34 -2.03
N ALA A 100 -2.43 -25.63 -0.73
CA ALA A 100 -3.19 -24.79 0.20
C ALA A 100 -2.64 -23.36 0.27
N ALA A 101 -1.31 -23.19 0.30
CA ALA A 101 -0.69 -21.86 0.32
C ALA A 101 -0.98 -21.07 -0.98
N LYS A 102 -0.98 -21.74 -2.15
CA LYS A 102 -1.37 -21.12 -3.43
C LYS A 102 -2.83 -20.69 -3.46
N GLU A 103 -3.73 -21.52 -2.94
CA GLU A 103 -5.15 -21.16 -2.81
C GLU A 103 -5.34 -19.95 -1.88
N MET A 104 -4.49 -19.80 -0.86
CA MET A 104 -4.48 -18.66 0.05
C MET A 104 -3.63 -17.47 -0.46
N ALA A 105 -3.02 -17.57 -1.65
CA ALA A 105 -2.12 -16.54 -2.14
C ALA A 105 -2.88 -15.29 -2.58
N PHE A 106 -2.44 -14.13 -2.05
CA PHE A 106 -3.03 -12.84 -2.39
C PHE A 106 -2.39 -12.26 -3.64
N ASN A 107 -3.14 -12.18 -4.74
CA ASN A 107 -2.72 -11.49 -5.94
C ASN A 107 -3.19 -10.04 -5.90
N MET A 108 -2.25 -9.13 -5.66
CA MET A 108 -2.53 -7.69 -5.66
C MET A 108 -1.69 -6.95 -6.69
N THR A 109 -2.36 -6.08 -7.42
CA THR A 109 -1.73 -5.13 -8.33
C THR A 109 -2.14 -3.70 -8.00
N TYR A 110 -1.36 -2.73 -8.45
CA TYR A 110 -1.67 -1.33 -8.23
C TYR A 110 -1.28 -0.47 -9.43
N LYS A 111 -1.98 0.66 -9.56
CA LYS A 111 -1.67 1.72 -10.53
C LYS A 111 -1.71 3.07 -9.84
N VAL A 112 -0.79 3.93 -10.24
CA VAL A 112 -0.69 5.31 -9.74
C VAL A 112 -0.93 6.30 -10.88
N THR A 113 -1.72 7.32 -10.63
CA THR A 113 -1.90 8.48 -11.53
C THR A 113 -1.92 9.76 -10.71
N GLY A 114 -0.79 10.45 -10.65
CA GLY A 114 -0.65 11.61 -9.77
C GLY A 114 -0.66 11.17 -8.31
N ASP A 115 -1.53 11.76 -7.50
CA ASP A 115 -1.75 11.43 -6.09
C ASP A 115 -2.79 10.33 -5.87
N LYS A 116 -3.37 9.79 -6.95
CA LYS A 116 -4.33 8.69 -6.90
C LYS A 116 -3.64 7.35 -6.99
N ILE A 117 -4.16 6.40 -6.23
CA ILE A 117 -3.79 4.99 -6.29
C ILE A 117 -5.06 4.17 -6.55
N SER A 118 -4.94 3.16 -7.40
CA SER A 118 -5.95 2.13 -7.62
C SER A 118 -5.29 0.79 -7.29
N MET A 119 -5.86 0.06 -6.35
CA MET A 119 -5.42 -1.28 -5.98
C MET A 119 -6.45 -2.29 -6.46
N THR A 120 -5.97 -3.35 -7.11
CA THR A 120 -6.80 -4.43 -7.62
C THR A 120 -6.36 -5.73 -6.95
N SER A 121 -7.27 -6.37 -6.21
CA SER A 121 -7.10 -7.71 -5.66
C SER A 121 -7.80 -8.73 -6.54
N ASP A 122 -7.19 -9.89 -6.73
CA ASP A 122 -7.77 -11.06 -7.37
C ASP A 122 -7.82 -12.19 -6.33
N MET A 123 -9.04 -12.62 -5.99
CA MET A 123 -9.30 -13.78 -5.14
C MET A 123 -10.22 -14.72 -5.91
N ASP A 124 -9.77 -15.95 -6.13
CA ASP A 124 -10.53 -16.98 -6.87
C ASP A 124 -11.03 -16.54 -8.27
N GLY A 125 -10.28 -15.66 -8.95
CA GLY A 125 -10.65 -15.13 -10.26
C GLY A 125 -11.70 -14.01 -10.22
N GLU A 126 -12.13 -13.60 -9.02
CA GLU A 126 -12.92 -12.39 -8.82
C GLU A 126 -11.99 -11.22 -8.53
N THR A 127 -12.04 -10.21 -9.40
CA THR A 127 -11.23 -9.00 -9.23
C THR A 127 -12.04 -7.89 -8.59
N GLU A 128 -11.57 -7.37 -7.46
CA GLU A 128 -12.09 -6.15 -6.85
C GLU A 128 -11.07 -5.02 -7.03
N THR A 129 -11.56 -3.80 -7.26
CA THR A 129 -10.69 -2.62 -7.39
C THR A 129 -11.16 -1.53 -6.46
N VAL A 130 -10.26 -1.08 -5.60
CA VAL A 130 -10.46 0.03 -4.67
C VAL A 130 -9.61 1.20 -5.15
N GLU A 131 -10.23 2.38 -5.19
CA GLU A 131 -9.55 3.63 -5.53
C GLU A 131 -9.34 4.48 -4.28
N GLY A 132 -8.21 5.17 -4.26
CA GLY A 132 -7.84 6.02 -3.14
C GLY A 132 -6.85 7.10 -3.53
N THR A 133 -6.33 7.75 -2.50
CA THR A 133 -5.22 8.69 -2.63
C THR A 133 -4.05 8.22 -1.79
N TYR A 134 -2.83 8.64 -2.15
CA TYR A 134 -1.66 8.37 -1.33
C TYR A 134 -0.79 9.61 -1.19
N LYS A 135 -0.04 9.63 -0.09
CA LYS A 135 0.93 10.68 0.20
C LYS A 135 2.16 10.07 0.84
N ILE A 136 3.32 10.52 0.38
CA ILE A 136 4.61 10.18 0.98
C ILE A 136 5.20 11.43 1.62
N SER A 137 5.61 11.31 2.87
CA SER A 137 6.30 12.37 3.61
C SER A 137 7.50 11.78 4.34
N GLY A 138 8.69 12.00 3.78
CA GLY A 138 9.92 11.37 4.29
C GLY A 138 9.84 9.85 4.19
N ASN A 139 9.88 9.19 5.36
CA ASN A 139 9.81 7.73 5.47
C ASN A 139 8.39 7.22 5.76
N ASN A 140 7.36 8.07 5.67
CA ASN A 140 5.98 7.68 5.93
C ASN A 140 5.19 7.66 4.63
N LEU A 141 4.45 6.58 4.40
CA LEU A 141 3.42 6.45 3.37
C LEU A 141 2.06 6.45 4.07
N THR A 142 1.14 7.26 3.57
CA THR A 142 -0.27 7.25 4.00
C THR A 142 -1.12 7.03 2.76
N MET A 143 -1.99 6.03 2.80
CA MET A 143 -3.00 5.79 1.79
C MET A 143 -4.37 6.07 2.39
N ASN A 144 -5.26 6.71 1.65
CA ASN A 144 -6.66 6.88 2.04
C ASN A 144 -7.51 6.11 1.03
N MET A 145 -8.12 5.02 1.49
CA MET A 145 -8.95 4.12 0.69
C MET A 145 -10.29 3.97 1.40
N ASP A 146 -11.39 4.15 0.68
CA ASP A 146 -12.76 4.06 1.22
C ASP A 146 -13.04 4.88 2.51
N GLY A 147 -12.30 5.99 2.68
CA GLY A 147 -12.43 6.87 3.84
C GLY A 147 -11.58 6.49 5.05
N GLU A 148 -10.84 5.38 4.98
CA GLU A 148 -9.93 4.93 6.01
C GLU A 148 -8.47 5.26 5.65
N ALA A 149 -7.71 5.70 6.66
CA ALA A 149 -6.31 6.03 6.50
C ALA A 149 -5.45 4.82 6.89
N ILE A 150 -4.70 4.30 5.92
CA ILE A 150 -3.73 3.22 6.09
C ILE A 150 -2.33 3.82 6.10
N THR A 151 -1.56 3.57 7.14
CA THR A 151 -0.24 4.18 7.37
C THR A 151 0.87 3.15 7.42
N PHE A 152 2.01 3.54 6.82
CA PHE A 152 3.21 2.70 6.75
C PHE A 152 4.47 3.51 7.04
N LYS A 153 5.47 2.85 7.60
CA LYS A 153 6.85 3.34 7.65
C LYS A 153 7.69 2.63 6.59
N LYS A 154 8.69 3.31 6.04
CA LYS A 154 9.64 2.71 5.11
C LYS A 154 10.50 1.66 5.85
N LYS A 155 10.69 0.48 5.23
CA LYS A 155 11.60 -0.55 5.73
C LYS A 155 13.07 -0.18 5.50
#